data_AF-A0A5J6HQH2-F1
#
_entry.id   AF-A0A5J6HQH2-F1
#
_cell.length_a   1.000
_cell.length_b   1.000
_cell.length_c   1.000
_cell.angle_alpha   90.00
_cell.angle_beta   90.00
_cell.angle_gamma   90.00
#
_symmetry.space_group_name_H-M   'P 1'
#
loop_
_entity.id
_entity.type
_entity.pdbx_description
1 polymer ?
#
loop_
_entity_poly.entity_id
_entity_poly.type
_entity_poly.pdbx_seq_one_letter_code
_entity_poly.pdbx_strand_id
1 'polypeptide(L)'
;MPSYPTAPRSRPGPRRRSLLAGAAGVASAALLTGCSDSAGSDAERPSAVRRLRARAAEESTELLGRYDAVLAAHPSLAGRLEPLRAEVRKHAEAFGGGRAPASPSASASGAAAPAPKPSVASDPDKAVRDLADAERALADRRGAALLEAPAEQARLLASVAAAGAAHAYLLTEGDK
;
A
#
# COMPACT_ATOMS: atom_id res chain seq x y z
N MET A 1 -19.02 -50.96 -7.04
CA MET A 1 -18.58 -51.23 -5.66
C MET A 1 -17.15 -50.70 -5.54
N PRO A 2 -16.81 -49.80 -4.61
CA PRO A 2 -17.54 -49.41 -3.40
C PRO A 2 -18.04 -47.96 -3.40
N SER A 3 -19.27 -47.78 -2.92
CA SER A 3 -19.82 -46.48 -2.51
C SER A 3 -19.54 -46.30 -1.03
N TYR A 4 -18.96 -45.16 -0.63
CA TYR A 4 -18.83 -44.77 0.77
C TYR A 4 -19.82 -43.64 1.08
N PRO A 5 -20.85 -43.88 1.92
CA PRO A 5 -21.70 -42.82 2.43
C PRO A 5 -20.94 -42.06 3.54
N THR A 6 -20.64 -40.79 3.33
CA THR A 6 -20.17 -39.90 4.40
C THR A 6 -21.37 -39.32 5.13
N ALA A 7 -21.53 -39.70 6.41
CA ALA A 7 -22.55 -39.16 7.29
C ALA A 7 -22.18 -37.74 7.80
N PRO A 8 -23.15 -36.82 7.91
CA PRO A 8 -22.94 -35.53 8.55
C PRO A 8 -22.91 -35.68 10.07
N ARG A 9 -21.80 -35.32 10.72
CA ARG A 9 -21.75 -35.18 12.18
C ARG A 9 -22.16 -33.76 12.57
N SER A 10 -23.44 -33.57 12.83
CA SER A 10 -23.94 -32.43 13.62
C SER A 10 -23.42 -32.56 15.05
N ARG A 11 -22.58 -31.61 15.49
CA ARG A 11 -22.20 -31.45 16.90
C ARG A 11 -23.21 -30.54 17.59
N PRO A 12 -23.92 -31.00 18.63
CA PRO A 12 -24.77 -30.14 19.44
C PRO A 12 -23.89 -29.22 20.30
N GLY A 13 -23.86 -27.92 19.99
CA GLY A 13 -23.30 -26.90 20.87
C GLY A 13 -24.29 -26.53 21.99
N PRO A 14 -23.83 -26.31 23.24
CA PRO A 14 -24.71 -26.02 24.36
C PRO A 14 -25.32 -24.62 24.27
N ARG A 15 -26.56 -24.53 24.76
CA ARG A 15 -27.47 -23.40 24.61
C ARG A 15 -27.00 -22.18 25.42
N ARG A 16 -27.14 -21.01 24.79
CA ARG A 16 -27.08 -19.68 25.40
C ARG A 16 -28.29 -19.47 26.30
N ARG A 17 -28.14 -19.52 27.63
CA ARG A 17 -28.87 -18.73 28.64
C ARG A 17 -28.71 -19.35 30.03
N SER A 18 -28.55 -18.46 31.02
CA SER A 18 -28.45 -18.71 32.47
C SER A 18 -27.05 -19.22 32.87
N LEU A 19 -26.27 -18.50 33.68
CA LEU A 19 -26.63 -17.94 34.97
C LEU A 19 -25.78 -16.68 35.28
N LEU A 20 -26.46 -15.61 35.70
CA LEU A 20 -25.91 -14.52 36.52
C LEU A 20 -26.20 -14.88 37.98
N ALA A 21 -25.16 -14.91 38.82
CA ALA A 21 -25.15 -14.53 40.25
C ALA A 21 -24.05 -15.29 41.02
N GLY A 22 -23.20 -14.55 41.74
CA GLY A 22 -22.25 -15.12 42.70
C GLY A 22 -21.15 -14.14 43.09
N ALA A 23 -21.30 -13.51 44.26
CA ALA A 23 -20.49 -12.40 44.77
C ALA A 23 -19.24 -12.83 45.56
N ALA A 24 -18.30 -11.88 45.67
CA ALA A 24 -17.31 -11.65 46.75
C ALA A 24 -16.03 -12.52 46.81
N GLY A 25 -14.87 -11.84 46.72
CA GLY A 25 -13.55 -12.40 47.02
C GLY A 25 -12.40 -11.42 46.75
N VAL A 26 -11.98 -10.74 47.80
CA VAL A 26 -10.86 -9.79 47.98
C VAL A 26 -9.53 -10.22 47.32
N ALA A 27 -8.86 -9.31 46.59
CA ALA A 27 -7.40 -9.13 46.56
C ALA A 27 -7.00 -8.05 45.53
N SER A 28 -6.95 -6.79 45.97
CA SER A 28 -6.20 -5.76 45.26
C SER A 28 -4.72 -5.86 45.63
N ALA A 29 -3.85 -5.60 44.66
CA ALA A 29 -2.39 -5.43 44.75
C ALA A 29 -1.51 -6.70 44.66
N ALA A 30 -1.38 -7.20 43.43
CA ALA A 30 -0.04 -7.46 42.90
C ALA A 30 0.09 -6.61 41.63
N LEU A 31 0.79 -5.49 41.78
CA LEU A 31 1.14 -4.61 40.67
C LEU A 31 1.89 -5.45 39.64
N LEU A 32 1.35 -5.51 38.43
CA LEU A 32 2.10 -5.92 37.25
C LEU A 32 3.27 -4.94 37.10
N THR A 33 4.41 -5.25 37.70
CA THR A 33 5.71 -4.74 37.25
C THR A 33 6.01 -5.41 35.92
N GLY A 34 5.20 -5.07 34.90
CA GLY A 34 5.59 -5.26 33.52
C GLY A 34 6.82 -4.40 33.32
N CYS A 35 7.97 -5.05 33.09
CA CYS A 35 9.23 -4.42 32.77
C CYS A 35 9.03 -3.49 31.56
N SER A 36 8.78 -2.21 31.84
CA SER A 36 8.80 -1.16 30.85
C SER A 36 10.26 -0.79 30.65
N ASP A 37 10.92 -1.52 29.76
CA ASP A 37 12.21 -1.12 29.20
C ASP A 37 12.22 -1.46 27.70
N SER A 38 11.41 -0.71 26.95
CA SER A 38 11.47 -0.57 25.49
C SER A 38 10.45 0.46 24.98
N ALA A 39 10.28 1.58 25.70
CA ALA A 39 9.44 2.68 25.21
C ALA A 39 10.06 3.38 23.98
N GLY A 40 11.37 3.21 23.76
CA GLY A 40 12.08 3.73 22.58
C GLY A 40 11.79 2.94 21.30
N SER A 41 11.92 1.61 21.33
CA SER A 41 11.81 0.76 20.14
C SER A 41 10.38 0.63 19.60
N ASP A 42 9.38 0.65 20.49
CA ASP A 42 7.98 0.50 20.10
C ASP A 42 7.34 1.79 19.60
N ALA A 43 7.87 2.97 19.96
CA ALA A 43 7.45 4.25 19.35
C ALA A 43 8.16 4.50 18.00
N GLU A 44 9.39 4.00 17.85
CA GLU A 44 10.19 4.13 16.64
C GLU A 44 9.62 3.32 15.48
N ARG A 45 9.12 2.09 15.72
CA ARG A 45 8.51 1.24 14.69
C ARG A 45 7.28 1.87 13.99
N PRO A 46 6.26 2.40 14.69
CA PRO A 46 5.18 3.18 14.08
C PRO A 46 5.67 4.39 13.29
N SER A 47 6.74 5.05 13.75
CA SER A 47 7.32 6.19 13.03
C SER A 47 7.97 5.76 11.71
N ALA A 48 8.69 4.63 11.70
CA ALA A 48 9.29 4.05 10.50
C ALA A 48 8.22 3.59 9.50
N VAL A 49 7.15 2.97 9.98
CA VAL A 49 5.99 2.59 9.15
C VAL A 49 5.34 3.81 8.49
N ARG A 50 5.13 4.90 9.25
CA ARG A 50 4.60 6.15 8.68
C ARG A 50 5.52 6.73 7.61
N ARG A 51 6.84 6.77 7.86
CA ARG A 51 7.82 7.25 6.88
C ARG A 51 7.83 6.40 5.61
N LEU A 52 7.80 5.07 5.76
CA LEU A 52 7.74 4.14 4.62
C LEU A 52 6.48 4.37 3.77
N ARG A 53 5.31 4.52 4.40
CA ARG A 53 4.05 4.80 3.70
C ARG A 53 4.06 6.18 3.03
N ALA A 54 4.57 7.21 3.70
CA ALA A 54 4.69 8.55 3.13
C ALA A 54 5.57 8.54 1.88
N ARG A 55 6.76 7.93 1.96
CA ARG A 55 7.65 7.76 0.82
C ARG A 55 7.00 7.00 -0.33
N ALA A 56 6.33 5.88 -0.04
CA ALA A 56 5.67 5.09 -1.08
C ALA A 56 4.52 5.86 -1.76
N ALA A 57 3.79 6.71 -1.01
CA ALA A 57 2.78 7.60 -1.56
C ALA A 57 3.41 8.68 -2.46
N GLU A 58 4.46 9.36 -2.00
CA GLU A 58 5.20 10.37 -2.77
C GLU A 58 5.74 9.80 -4.08
N GLU A 59 6.41 8.64 -4.04
CA GLU A 59 6.92 7.95 -5.23
C GLU A 59 5.79 7.56 -6.21
N SER A 60 4.59 7.21 -5.70
CA SER A 60 3.41 6.93 -6.54
C SER A 60 2.86 8.20 -7.19
N THR A 61 2.82 9.31 -6.46
CA THR A 61 2.40 10.62 -6.98
C THR A 61 3.38 11.15 -8.02
N GLU A 62 4.68 10.95 -7.83
CA GLU A 62 5.70 11.32 -8.81
C GLU A 62 5.54 10.52 -10.11
N LEU A 63 5.27 9.22 -10.02
CA LEU A 63 4.95 8.40 -11.18
C LEU A 63 3.65 8.86 -11.87
N LEU A 64 2.62 9.22 -11.11
CA LEU A 64 1.38 9.79 -11.66
C LEU A 64 1.65 11.07 -12.46
N GLY A 65 2.55 11.93 -11.98
CA GLY A 65 2.98 13.12 -12.72
C GLY A 65 3.69 12.81 -14.04
N ARG A 66 4.40 11.67 -14.14
CA ARG A 66 4.97 11.20 -15.41
C ARG A 66 3.88 10.75 -16.39
N TYR A 67 2.88 10.00 -15.93
CA TYR A 67 1.71 9.64 -16.75
C TYR A 67 1.00 10.89 -17.27
N ASP A 68 0.77 11.88 -16.41
CA ASP A 68 0.14 13.16 -16.77
C ASP A 68 0.93 13.91 -17.85
N ALA A 69 2.25 13.95 -17.71
CA ALA A 69 3.12 14.59 -18.69
C ALA A 69 3.08 13.87 -20.06
N VAL A 70 3.10 12.54 -20.07
CA VAL A 70 3.01 11.74 -21.31
C VAL A 70 1.66 11.94 -21.98
N LEU A 71 0.55 11.90 -21.23
CA LEU A 71 -0.79 12.13 -21.75
C LEU A 71 -0.97 13.55 -22.32
N ALA A 72 -0.36 14.55 -21.69
CA ALA A 72 -0.39 15.93 -22.18
C ALA A 72 0.41 16.11 -23.48
N ALA A 73 1.53 15.40 -23.63
CA ALA A 73 2.36 15.44 -24.84
C ALA A 73 1.79 14.60 -25.98
N HIS A 74 1.16 13.47 -25.66
CA HIS A 74 0.69 12.45 -26.61
C HIS A 74 -0.78 12.05 -26.35
N PRO A 75 -1.75 12.91 -26.69
CA PRO A 75 -3.17 12.63 -26.40
C PRO A 75 -3.72 11.38 -27.10
N SER A 76 -3.11 10.94 -28.21
CA SER A 76 -3.48 9.71 -28.92
C SER A 76 -3.29 8.44 -28.07
N LEU A 77 -2.45 8.48 -27.03
CA LEU A 77 -2.21 7.37 -26.12
C LEU A 77 -3.25 7.24 -24.98
N ALA A 78 -4.20 8.18 -24.88
CA ALA A 78 -5.14 8.25 -23.76
C ALA A 78 -5.90 6.94 -23.51
N GLY A 79 -6.43 6.31 -24.55
CA GLY A 79 -7.18 5.06 -24.43
C GLY A 79 -6.39 3.91 -23.81
N ARG A 80 -5.06 3.91 -23.98
CA ARG A 80 -4.16 2.90 -23.41
C ARG A 80 -3.67 3.28 -22.01
N LEU A 81 -3.35 4.55 -21.78
CA LEU A 81 -2.65 5.00 -20.57
C LEU A 81 -3.60 5.41 -19.43
N GLU A 82 -4.82 5.86 -19.70
CA GLU A 82 -5.76 6.28 -18.64
C GLU A 82 -6.12 5.18 -17.63
N PRO A 83 -6.36 3.91 -18.04
CA PRO A 83 -6.61 2.83 -17.09
C PRO A 83 -5.41 2.58 -16.16
N LEU A 84 -4.19 2.56 -16.70
CA LEU A 84 -2.97 2.35 -15.93
C LEU A 84 -2.71 3.51 -14.96
N ARG A 85 -2.90 4.74 -15.43
CA ARG A 85 -2.85 5.95 -14.61
C ARG A 85 -3.83 5.88 -13.43
N ALA A 86 -5.06 5.41 -13.67
CA ALA A 86 -6.06 5.27 -12.63
C ALA A 86 -5.66 4.26 -11.54
N GLU A 87 -5.02 3.15 -11.91
CA GLU A 87 -4.47 2.18 -10.94
C GLU A 87 -3.30 2.79 -10.15
N VAL A 88 -2.38 3.51 -10.79
CA VAL A 88 -1.28 4.21 -10.09
C VAL A 88 -1.81 5.22 -9.06
N ARG A 89 -2.89 5.94 -9.39
CA ARG A 89 -3.58 6.83 -8.44
C ARG A 89 -4.13 6.05 -7.24
N LYS A 90 -4.81 4.92 -7.47
CA LYS A 90 -5.30 4.05 -6.37
C LYS A 90 -4.16 3.54 -5.49
N HIS A 91 -2.99 3.24 -6.06
CA HIS A 91 -1.81 2.87 -5.28
C HIS A 91 -1.33 4.02 -4.38
N ALA A 92 -1.28 5.25 -4.88
CA ALA A 92 -0.96 6.43 -4.07
C ALA A 92 -1.95 6.60 -2.89
N GLU A 93 -3.25 6.47 -3.18
CA GLU A 93 -4.32 6.54 -2.18
C GLU A 93 -4.20 5.42 -1.13
N ALA A 94 -3.85 4.19 -1.53
CA ALA A 94 -3.65 3.05 -0.62
C ALA A 94 -2.52 3.27 0.40
N PHE A 95 -1.45 3.97 0.00
CA PHE A 95 -0.38 4.35 0.92
C PHE A 95 -0.80 5.49 1.86
N GLY A 96 -1.57 6.46 1.36
CA GLY A 96 -2.08 7.62 2.12
C GLY A 96 -3.23 7.33 3.10
N GLY A 97 -4.02 6.27 2.87
CA GLY A 97 -5.26 5.96 3.60
C GLY A 97 -5.12 5.48 5.05
N GLY A 98 -3.91 5.48 5.63
CA GLY A 98 -3.66 5.08 7.03
C GLY A 98 -3.97 6.16 8.08
N ARG A 99 -4.48 7.33 7.67
CA ARG A 99 -4.86 8.42 8.56
C ARG A 99 -6.34 8.23 8.92
N ALA A 100 -6.63 7.77 10.15
CA ALA A 100 -7.93 8.06 10.77
C ALA A 100 -8.22 9.56 10.59
N PRO A 101 -9.47 10.00 10.33
CA PRO A 101 -9.77 11.38 9.98
C PRO A 101 -9.31 12.31 11.11
N ALA A 102 -8.12 12.85 10.97
CA ALA A 102 -7.63 13.92 11.80
C ALA A 102 -8.34 15.18 11.32
N SER A 103 -8.95 15.91 12.25
CA SER A 103 -9.47 17.27 12.01
C SER A 103 -8.49 18.10 11.18
N PRO A 104 -8.98 19.01 10.32
CA PRO A 104 -8.14 19.81 9.46
C PRO A 104 -7.32 20.75 10.35
N SER A 105 -6.02 20.51 10.45
CA SER A 105 -5.11 21.49 11.04
C SER A 105 -3.80 21.56 10.26
N ALA A 106 -3.62 22.76 9.72
CA ALA A 106 -2.43 23.44 9.23
C ALA A 106 -1.65 22.80 8.07
N SER A 107 -1.86 23.40 6.90
CA SER A 107 -0.94 23.46 5.78
C SER A 107 0.50 23.73 6.23
N ALA A 108 1.39 22.78 5.95
CA ALA A 108 2.78 23.11 5.67
C ALA A 108 2.92 23.13 4.14
N SER A 109 2.54 24.24 3.52
CA SER A 109 2.90 24.51 2.13
C SER A 109 4.36 24.98 2.13
N GLY A 110 5.27 24.02 2.23
CA GLY A 110 6.62 24.24 1.76
C GLY A 110 6.52 24.32 0.25
N ALA A 111 6.60 25.53 -0.31
CA ALA A 111 6.72 25.73 -1.74
C ALA A 111 8.05 25.13 -2.19
N ALA A 112 8.04 23.82 -2.48
CA ALA A 112 9.11 23.20 -3.23
C ALA A 112 9.16 23.92 -4.58
N ALA A 113 10.33 24.48 -4.92
CA ALA A 113 10.58 25.05 -6.23
C ALA A 113 10.09 24.06 -7.31
N PRO A 114 9.49 24.54 -8.42
CA PRO A 114 9.01 23.65 -9.45
C PRO A 114 10.18 22.78 -9.92
N ALA A 115 10.13 21.50 -9.56
CA ALA A 115 11.07 20.53 -10.10
C ALA A 115 10.97 20.62 -11.63
N PRO A 116 12.10 20.58 -12.36
CA PRO A 116 12.06 20.59 -13.81
C PRO A 116 11.09 19.50 -14.25
N LYS A 117 10.06 19.88 -15.02
CA LYS A 117 9.11 18.92 -15.55
C LYS A 117 9.90 17.86 -16.31
N PRO A 118 9.64 16.55 -16.11
CA PRO A 118 10.32 15.53 -16.88
C PRO A 118 10.10 15.84 -18.36
N SER A 119 11.19 16.03 -19.11
CA SER A 119 11.10 16.24 -20.55
C SER A 119 10.59 14.95 -21.18
N VAL A 120 9.37 14.98 -21.69
CA VAL A 120 8.78 13.84 -22.39
C VAL A 120 9.39 13.75 -23.79
N ALA A 121 9.75 12.55 -24.22
CA ALA A 121 10.23 12.32 -25.57
C ALA A 121 9.16 12.74 -26.60
N SER A 122 9.58 13.39 -27.70
CA SER A 122 8.68 13.77 -28.79
C SER A 122 8.17 12.57 -29.61
N ASP A 123 8.88 11.45 -29.56
CA ASP A 123 8.44 10.18 -30.13
C ASP A 123 7.52 9.46 -29.13
N PRO A 124 6.26 9.16 -29.48
CA PRO A 124 5.30 8.51 -28.57
C PRO A 124 5.78 7.14 -28.10
N ASP A 125 6.43 6.34 -28.95
CA ASP A 125 6.90 5.00 -28.58
C ASP A 125 8.06 5.10 -27.59
N LYS A 126 8.93 6.10 -27.78
CA LYS A 126 9.97 6.40 -26.80
C LYS A 126 9.37 6.87 -25.47
N ALA A 127 8.32 7.70 -25.50
CA ALA A 127 7.66 8.15 -24.28
C ALA A 127 7.01 7.00 -23.50
N VAL A 128 6.40 6.03 -24.19
CA VAL A 128 5.86 4.81 -23.58
C VAL A 128 6.97 3.94 -22.98
N ARG A 129 8.09 3.77 -23.69
CA ARG A 129 9.25 3.03 -23.16
C ARG A 129 9.85 3.69 -21.92
N ASP A 130 10.06 5.00 -21.95
CA ASP A 130 10.56 5.77 -20.80
C ASP A 130 9.60 5.62 -19.58
N LEU A 131 8.28 5.52 -19.81
CA LEU A 131 7.28 5.27 -18.78
C LEU A 131 7.31 3.83 -18.24
N ALA A 132 7.52 2.84 -19.11
CA ALA A 132 7.68 1.44 -18.73
C ALA A 132 8.93 1.23 -17.85
N ASP A 133 10.03 1.90 -18.19
CA ASP A 133 11.27 1.90 -17.40
C ASP A 133 11.04 2.53 -16.03
N ALA A 134 10.27 3.63 -15.95
CA ALA A 134 9.92 4.28 -14.70
C ALA A 134 9.06 3.37 -13.79
N GLU A 135 8.06 2.68 -14.34
CA GLU A 135 7.24 1.68 -13.63
C GLU A 135 8.11 0.54 -13.09
N ARG A 136 8.98 -0.03 -13.94
CA ARG A 136 9.88 -1.12 -13.54
C ARG A 136 10.85 -0.69 -12.45
N ALA A 137 11.51 0.45 -12.62
CA ALA A 137 12.45 0.96 -11.64
C ALA A 137 11.77 1.23 -10.28
N LEU A 138 10.52 1.69 -10.28
CA LEU A 138 9.77 1.87 -9.03
C LEU A 138 9.35 0.53 -8.41
N ALA A 139 8.92 -0.44 -9.22
CA ALA A 139 8.62 -1.80 -8.77
C ALA A 139 9.85 -2.45 -8.11
N ASP A 140 11.03 -2.31 -8.73
CA ASP A 140 12.30 -2.84 -8.20
C ASP A 140 12.69 -2.19 -6.88
N ARG A 141 12.59 -0.85 -6.78
CA ARG A 141 12.83 -0.13 -5.52
C ARG A 141 11.88 -0.59 -4.40
N ARG A 142 10.61 -0.81 -4.72
CA ARG A 142 9.63 -1.34 -3.77
C ARG A 142 9.93 -2.78 -3.37
N GLY A 143 10.36 -3.61 -4.32
CA GLY A 143 10.82 -4.97 -4.08
C GLY A 143 12.01 -5.01 -3.12
N ALA A 144 12.99 -4.13 -3.31
CA ALA A 144 14.13 -3.98 -2.40
C ALA A 144 13.69 -3.52 -0.99
N ALA A 145 12.72 -2.59 -0.91
CA ALA A 145 12.19 -2.10 0.36
C ALA A 145 11.45 -3.16 1.19
N LEU A 146 11.05 -4.30 0.59
CA LEU A 146 10.39 -5.39 1.32
C LEU A 146 11.26 -5.99 2.42
N LEU A 147 12.58 -5.98 2.25
CA LEU A 147 13.53 -6.58 3.19
C LEU A 147 13.53 -5.89 4.56
N GLU A 148 13.23 -4.59 4.57
CA GLU A 148 13.25 -3.74 5.76
C GLU A 148 11.83 -3.40 6.27
N ALA A 149 10.79 -3.83 5.54
CA ALA A 149 9.41 -3.47 5.84
C ALA A 149 8.76 -4.43 6.86
N PRO A 150 7.98 -3.94 7.85
CA PRO A 150 7.18 -4.81 8.69
C PRO A 150 6.13 -5.58 7.88
N ALA A 151 5.75 -6.76 8.35
CA ALA A 151 5.04 -7.77 7.54
C ALA A 151 3.72 -7.30 6.89
N GLU A 152 2.97 -6.41 7.52
CA GLU A 152 1.73 -5.86 6.92
C GLU A 152 2.05 -4.89 5.79
N GLN A 153 3.03 -3.99 5.99
CA GLN A 153 3.44 -3.02 4.97
C GLN A 153 4.16 -3.70 3.80
N ALA A 154 4.95 -4.73 4.09
CA ALA A 154 5.59 -5.55 3.07
C ALA A 154 4.57 -6.19 2.13
N ARG A 155 3.42 -6.68 2.63
CA ARG A 155 2.35 -7.24 1.78
C ARG A 155 1.76 -6.21 0.83
N LEU A 156 1.47 -5.00 1.32
CA LEU A 156 0.95 -3.93 0.47
C LEU A 156 2.00 -3.51 -0.58
N LEU A 157 3.25 -3.30 -0.16
CA LEU A 157 4.35 -2.94 -1.07
C LEU A 157 4.57 -4.02 -2.13
N ALA A 158 4.53 -5.30 -1.77
CA ALA A 158 4.72 -6.41 -2.70
C ALA A 158 3.59 -6.47 -3.73
N SER A 159 2.34 -6.29 -3.30
CA SER A 159 1.18 -6.23 -4.20
C SER A 159 1.32 -5.09 -5.21
N VAL A 160 1.67 -3.89 -4.74
CA VAL A 160 1.85 -2.71 -5.61
C VAL A 160 3.08 -2.84 -6.52
N ALA A 161 4.18 -3.45 -6.03
CA ALA A 161 5.35 -3.73 -6.85
C ALA A 161 5.03 -4.71 -7.98
N ALA A 162 4.27 -5.78 -7.69
CA ALA A 162 3.82 -6.74 -8.70
C ALA A 162 2.90 -6.08 -9.74
N ALA A 163 1.97 -5.22 -9.31
CA ALA A 163 1.13 -4.44 -10.22
C ALA A 163 1.96 -3.51 -11.13
N GLY A 164 2.94 -2.78 -10.56
CA GLY A 164 3.85 -1.93 -11.34
C GLY A 164 4.70 -2.71 -12.35
N ALA A 165 5.18 -3.90 -11.97
CA ALA A 165 5.89 -4.79 -12.89
C ALA A 165 4.99 -5.27 -14.04
N ALA A 166 3.70 -5.56 -13.76
CA ALA A 166 2.72 -5.89 -14.78
C ALA A 166 2.40 -4.69 -15.68
N HIS A 167 2.29 -3.48 -15.14
CA HIS A 167 2.12 -2.26 -15.94
C HIS A 167 3.31 -2.06 -16.88
N ALA A 168 4.54 -2.19 -16.39
CA ALA A 168 5.74 -2.10 -17.23
C ALA A 168 5.70 -3.10 -18.39
N TYR A 169 5.25 -4.34 -18.15
CA TYR A 169 5.06 -5.34 -19.20
C TYR A 169 3.99 -4.93 -20.22
N LEU A 170 2.81 -4.47 -19.77
CA LEU A 170 1.73 -4.01 -20.65
C LEU A 170 2.14 -2.78 -21.49
N LEU A 171 2.98 -1.92 -20.95
CA LEU A 171 3.55 -0.77 -21.65
C LEU A 171 4.57 -1.20 -22.73
N THR A 172 5.23 -2.35 -22.59
CA THR A 172 6.13 -2.87 -23.64
C THR A 172 5.45 -3.77 -24.66
N GLU A 173 4.32 -4.42 -24.34
CA GLU A 173 3.64 -5.34 -25.25
C GLU A 173 2.71 -4.65 -26.26
N GLY A 174 2.16 -3.47 -25.93
CA GLY A 174 1.28 -2.73 -26.86
C GLY A 174 2.01 -2.05 -28.03
N ASP A 175 3.31 -2.30 -28.18
CA ASP A 175 4.16 -1.84 -29.29
C ASP A 175 4.38 -2.96 -30.34
N LYS A 176 3.75 -4.14 -30.15
CA LYS A 176 3.72 -5.26 -31.11
C LYS A 176 2.40 -5.29 -31.89
#